data_AF-A0A3P9AWB7-F1
#
_entry.id   AF-A0A3P9AWB7-F1
#
_cell.length_a   1.000
_cell.length_b   1.000
_cell.length_c   1.000
_cell.angle_alpha   90.00
_cell.angle_beta   90.00
_cell.angle_gamma   90.00
#
_symmetry.space_group_name_H-M   'P 1'
#
loop_
_entity.id
_entity.type
_entity.pdbx_description
1 polymer ?
#
loop_
_entity_poly.entity_id
_entity_poly.type
_entity_poly.pdbx_seq_one_letter_code
_entity_poly.pdbx_strand_id
1 'polypeptide(L)'
;MLTANTQLLYTRGLDIMPSLKTQVTQIMEHVEKLIMTRLHKWVFCHDSCDDEQKDLALQRRIRSLNWVTPQMLGVPFPDEKVSFDMVGNAFVSIIEMDAKRAPQDKLACVSKCSQHVFEALSRSNSEPANADDFLSSLVYVVLKANPPRLHSNMQYVIRFGLPHSLMAGESGYYFTNLSCAVAFIEKLDGPALSLSPEEFEGYMLGQRTPCALNRRQQVISDTQNLLEDLKGRQEKLDQGMDALNAQLQKWVQEVHSQLDETRSQFVLAQKEITAQKEVLLSTQDNKEESVLVLEDQDGGLRETGC
;
A
#
# COMPACT_ATOMS: atom_id res chain seq x y z
N MET A 1 17.64 4.10 -40.39
CA MET A 1 17.17 3.35 -41.58
C MET A 1 15.77 2.78 -41.38
N LEU A 2 15.54 1.91 -40.39
CA LEU A 2 14.21 1.33 -40.08
C LEU A 2 13.07 2.37 -40.00
N THR A 3 13.26 3.47 -39.26
CA THR A 3 12.27 4.56 -39.07
C THR A 3 11.87 5.28 -40.35
N ALA A 4 12.78 5.46 -41.31
CA ALA A 4 12.46 6.04 -42.60
C ALA A 4 11.61 5.07 -43.46
N ASN A 5 11.90 3.77 -43.38
CA ASN A 5 11.19 2.75 -44.14
C ASN A 5 9.76 2.51 -43.59
N THR A 6 9.54 2.59 -42.27
CA THR A 6 8.18 2.53 -41.69
C THR A 6 7.34 3.74 -42.11
N GLN A 7 7.90 4.95 -42.03
CA GLN A 7 7.21 6.17 -42.48
C GLN A 7 6.89 6.14 -43.98
N LEU A 8 7.80 5.63 -44.82
CA LEU A 8 7.59 5.48 -46.27
C LEU A 8 6.45 4.48 -46.61
N LEU A 9 6.33 3.39 -45.85
CA LEU A 9 5.23 2.43 -45.97
C LEU A 9 3.88 3.07 -45.59
N TYR A 10 3.85 3.85 -44.50
CA TYR A 10 2.63 4.55 -44.06
C TYR A 10 2.15 5.60 -45.08
N THR A 11 3.06 6.37 -45.70
CA THR A 11 2.67 7.33 -46.75
C THR A 11 2.12 6.64 -48.00
N ARG A 12 2.77 5.58 -48.50
CA ARG A 12 2.34 4.88 -49.73
C ARG A 12 1.00 4.15 -49.61
N GLY A 13 0.54 3.85 -48.41
CA GLY A 13 -0.78 3.25 -48.19
C GLY A 13 -1.95 4.22 -48.32
N LEU A 14 -1.74 5.53 -48.10
CA LEU A 14 -2.83 6.51 -47.98
C LEU A 14 -3.35 7.06 -49.32
N ASP A 15 -2.56 6.98 -50.39
CA ASP A 15 -2.93 7.47 -51.73
C ASP A 15 -3.94 6.55 -52.45
N ILE A 16 -4.22 5.36 -51.90
CA ILE A 16 -5.05 4.33 -52.54
C ILE A 16 -6.54 4.51 -52.13
N MET A 17 -7.27 5.26 -52.96
CA MET A 17 -8.72 5.50 -52.94
C MET A 17 -9.30 6.32 -51.76
N PRO A 18 -9.70 7.60 -52.00
CA PRO A 18 -10.29 8.46 -50.97
C PRO A 18 -11.59 7.95 -50.33
N SER A 19 -12.36 7.12 -51.02
CA SER A 19 -13.64 6.57 -50.55
C SER A 19 -13.50 5.52 -49.43
N LEU A 20 -12.30 4.95 -49.25
CA LEU A 20 -12.06 3.86 -48.29
C LEU A 20 -11.21 4.29 -47.09
N LYS A 21 -10.87 5.59 -46.97
CA LYS A 21 -9.92 6.14 -45.98
C LYS A 21 -10.10 5.60 -44.57
N THR A 22 -11.32 5.58 -44.03
CA THR A 22 -11.59 5.08 -42.66
C THR A 22 -11.23 3.60 -42.48
N GLN A 23 -11.51 2.75 -43.47
CA GLN A 23 -11.15 1.33 -43.42
C GLN A 23 -9.63 1.15 -43.60
N VAL A 24 -8.99 1.95 -44.47
CA VAL A 24 -7.52 1.97 -44.60
C VAL A 24 -6.88 2.34 -43.27
N THR A 25 -7.30 3.42 -42.62
CA THR A 25 -6.86 3.82 -41.27
C THR A 25 -6.96 2.67 -40.28
N GLN A 26 -8.15 2.05 -40.15
CA GLN A 26 -8.37 0.91 -39.25
C GLN A 26 -7.46 -0.29 -39.55
N ILE A 27 -7.23 -0.62 -40.83
CA ILE A 27 -6.31 -1.69 -41.23
C ILE A 27 -4.87 -1.33 -40.85
N MET A 28 -4.44 -0.08 -41.07
CA MET A 28 -3.09 0.37 -40.71
C MET A 28 -2.87 0.36 -39.19
N GLU A 29 -3.88 0.71 -38.38
CA GLU A 29 -3.85 0.56 -36.92
C GLU A 29 -3.66 -0.90 -36.49
N HIS A 30 -4.43 -1.83 -37.06
CA HIS A 30 -4.26 -3.26 -36.77
C HIS A 30 -2.89 -3.81 -37.20
N VAL A 31 -2.36 -3.33 -38.34
CA VAL A 31 -1.02 -3.68 -38.83
C VAL A 31 0.09 -3.12 -37.92
N GLU A 32 0.00 -1.86 -37.48
CA GLU A 32 0.90 -1.29 -36.47
C GLU A 32 0.88 -2.15 -35.21
N LYS A 33 -0.31 -2.46 -34.68
CA LYS A 33 -0.48 -3.25 -33.45
C LYS A 33 0.17 -4.62 -33.55
N LEU A 34 -0.04 -5.33 -34.67
CA LEU A 34 0.53 -6.65 -34.91
C LEU A 34 2.07 -6.61 -35.02
N ILE A 35 2.60 -5.69 -35.83
CA ILE A 35 4.05 -5.55 -36.07
C ILE A 35 4.75 -5.12 -34.78
N MET A 36 4.28 -4.05 -34.14
CA MET A 36 4.95 -3.45 -32.99
C MET A 36 4.85 -4.34 -31.75
N THR A 37 3.75 -5.09 -31.55
CA THR A 37 3.67 -6.09 -30.47
C THR A 37 4.73 -7.20 -30.60
N ARG A 38 5.19 -7.51 -31.83
CA ARG A 38 6.27 -8.46 -32.09
C ARG A 38 7.65 -7.80 -32.01
N LEU A 39 7.82 -6.60 -32.57
CA LEU A 39 9.10 -5.89 -32.64
C LEU A 39 9.51 -5.18 -31.34
N HIS A 40 8.59 -4.90 -30.41
CA HIS A 40 8.86 -4.15 -29.17
C HIS A 40 10.07 -4.69 -28.38
N LYS A 41 10.30 -6.01 -28.35
CA LYS A 41 11.46 -6.62 -27.67
C LYS A 41 12.83 -6.23 -28.26
N TRP A 42 12.85 -5.70 -29.48
CA TRP A 42 14.07 -5.40 -30.24
C TRP A 42 14.27 -3.90 -30.48
N VAL A 43 13.18 -3.12 -30.56
CA VAL A 43 13.22 -1.70 -30.97
C VAL A 43 12.84 -0.70 -29.87
N PHE A 44 12.39 -1.17 -28.70
CA PHE A 44 12.18 -0.33 -27.52
C PHE A 44 13.47 -0.32 -26.69
N CYS A 45 13.98 0.87 -26.34
CA CYS A 45 15.23 1.06 -25.57
C CYS A 45 16.41 0.25 -26.17
N HIS A 46 16.67 0.44 -27.46
CA HIS A 46 17.68 -0.34 -28.20
C HIS A 46 19.10 0.17 -27.92
N ASP A 47 20.05 -0.74 -27.73
CA ASP A 47 21.44 -0.49 -27.27
C ASP A 47 22.23 0.56 -28.09
N SER A 48 21.83 0.85 -29.33
CA SER A 48 22.44 1.89 -30.17
C SER A 48 21.89 3.30 -29.93
N CYS A 49 20.99 3.49 -28.97
CA CYS A 49 20.34 4.77 -28.66
C CYS A 49 20.59 5.15 -27.20
N ASP A 50 20.69 6.44 -26.93
CA ASP A 50 20.94 7.01 -25.60
C ASP A 50 19.64 7.16 -24.76
N ASP A 51 18.63 6.34 -25.07
CA ASP A 51 17.29 6.41 -24.48
C ASP A 51 17.31 6.02 -22.98
N GLU A 52 18.11 5.01 -22.59
CA GLU A 52 18.23 4.57 -21.20
C GLU A 52 18.89 5.65 -20.32
N GLN A 53 19.96 6.30 -20.80
CA GLN A 53 20.64 7.35 -20.04
C GLN A 53 19.71 8.57 -19.85
N LYS A 54 18.88 8.88 -20.86
CA LYS A 54 17.85 9.92 -20.76
C LYS A 54 16.71 9.55 -19.82
N ASP A 55 16.24 8.31 -19.84
CA ASP A 55 15.26 7.80 -18.87
C ASP A 55 15.78 7.91 -17.43
N LEU A 56 17.04 7.51 -17.19
CA LEU A 56 17.67 7.62 -15.88
C LEU A 56 17.87 9.08 -15.45
N ALA A 57 18.24 9.98 -16.37
CA ALA A 57 18.36 11.41 -16.10
C ALA A 57 16.99 12.03 -15.75
N LEU A 58 15.96 11.77 -16.55
CA LEU A 58 14.60 12.28 -16.38
C LEU A 58 13.96 11.75 -15.07
N GLN A 59 14.12 10.46 -14.77
CA GLN A 59 13.59 9.88 -13.52
C GLN A 59 14.31 10.43 -12.27
N ARG A 60 15.62 10.71 -12.36
CA ARG A 60 16.37 11.41 -11.29
C ARG A 60 15.88 12.86 -11.13
N ARG A 61 15.65 13.57 -12.24
CA ARG A 61 15.13 14.95 -12.26
C ARG A 61 13.74 15.04 -11.63
N ILE A 62 12.80 14.21 -12.06
CA ILE A 62 11.45 14.12 -11.45
C ILE A 62 11.56 13.83 -9.96
N ARG A 63 12.39 12.86 -9.56
CA ARG A 63 12.60 12.51 -8.14
C ARG A 63 13.16 13.67 -7.31
N SER A 64 14.08 14.47 -7.87
CA SER A 64 14.63 15.67 -7.21
C SER A 64 13.61 16.80 -7.03
N LEU A 65 12.53 16.80 -7.82
CA LEU A 65 11.46 17.81 -7.81
C LEU A 65 10.19 17.34 -7.08
N ASN A 66 10.22 16.18 -6.39
CA ASN A 66 9.05 15.65 -5.68
C ASN A 66 8.50 16.59 -4.57
N TRP A 67 9.31 17.55 -4.11
CA TRP A 67 8.91 18.58 -3.14
C TRP A 67 7.94 19.63 -3.71
N VAL A 68 7.83 19.79 -5.04
CA VAL A 68 6.94 20.80 -5.65
C VAL A 68 5.48 20.49 -5.28
N THR A 69 4.76 21.49 -4.79
CA THR A 69 3.34 21.40 -4.41
C THR A 69 2.45 21.91 -5.55
N PRO A 70 1.15 21.53 -5.65
CA PRO A 70 0.32 21.96 -6.79
C PRO A 70 0.15 23.48 -6.87
N GLN A 71 0.22 24.19 -5.74
CA GLN A 71 0.11 25.65 -5.69
C GLN A 71 1.32 26.36 -6.34
N MET A 72 2.52 25.77 -6.28
CA MET A 72 3.73 26.31 -6.94
C MET A 72 3.64 26.22 -8.48
N LEU A 73 2.79 25.34 -9.00
CA LEU A 73 2.50 25.19 -10.43
C LEU A 73 1.22 25.93 -10.85
N GLY A 74 0.59 26.68 -9.95
CA GLY A 74 -0.68 27.38 -10.21
C GLY A 74 -1.90 26.46 -10.40
N VAL A 75 -1.81 25.19 -10.01
CA VAL A 75 -2.84 24.18 -10.31
C VAL A 75 -4.10 24.38 -9.46
N PRO A 76 -5.29 24.51 -10.07
CA PRO A 76 -6.54 24.80 -9.35
C PRO A 76 -7.19 23.54 -8.75
N PHE A 77 -6.46 22.80 -7.90
CA PHE A 77 -7.01 21.69 -7.12
C PHE A 77 -7.08 22.03 -5.61
N PRO A 78 -8.22 21.77 -4.93
CA PRO A 78 -8.41 22.08 -3.52
C PRO A 78 -7.72 21.05 -2.60
N ASP A 79 -6.58 21.44 -2.03
CA ASP A 79 -5.76 20.68 -1.06
C ASP A 79 -5.12 19.37 -1.60
N GLU A 80 -3.90 19.04 -1.13
CA GLU A 80 -3.06 17.97 -1.69
C GLU A 80 -3.72 16.58 -1.61
N LYS A 81 -4.54 16.34 -0.59
CA LYS A 81 -5.20 15.04 -0.37
C LYS A 81 -6.31 14.78 -1.39
N VAL A 82 -7.23 15.72 -1.55
CA VAL A 82 -8.34 15.60 -2.52
C VAL A 82 -7.79 15.61 -3.94
N SER A 83 -6.73 16.40 -4.20
CA SER A 83 -5.98 16.38 -5.45
C SER A 83 -5.49 14.96 -5.81
N PHE A 84 -4.97 14.20 -4.85
CA PHE A 84 -4.40 12.88 -5.12
C PHE A 84 -5.47 11.84 -5.50
N ASP A 85 -6.59 11.80 -4.78
CA ASP A 85 -7.69 10.87 -5.08
C ASP A 85 -8.41 11.25 -6.39
N MET A 86 -8.66 12.55 -6.60
CA MET A 86 -9.32 13.07 -7.80
C MET A 86 -8.50 12.80 -9.08
N VAL A 87 -7.18 12.85 -8.97
CA VAL A 87 -6.24 12.66 -10.10
C VAL A 87 -5.66 11.23 -10.13
N GLY A 88 -6.06 10.35 -9.20
CA GLY A 88 -5.55 8.98 -9.05
C GLY A 88 -5.60 8.15 -10.33
N ASN A 89 -6.71 8.24 -11.07
CA ASN A 89 -6.90 7.55 -12.35
C ASN A 89 -5.97 8.06 -13.46
N ALA A 90 -5.52 9.33 -13.40
CA ALA A 90 -4.54 9.88 -14.32
C ALA A 90 -3.14 9.30 -14.04
N PHE A 91 -2.72 9.22 -12.75
CA PHE A 91 -1.46 8.58 -12.37
C PHE A 91 -1.40 7.12 -12.86
N VAL A 92 -2.48 6.35 -12.63
CA VAL A 92 -2.57 4.96 -13.11
C VAL A 92 -2.47 4.91 -14.64
N SER A 93 -3.18 5.77 -15.36
CA SER A 93 -3.20 5.79 -16.83
C SER A 93 -1.81 6.07 -17.43
N ILE A 94 -1.06 7.03 -16.89
CA ILE A 94 0.28 7.37 -17.41
C ILE A 94 1.36 6.35 -17.03
N ILE A 95 1.22 5.68 -15.87
CA ILE A 95 2.09 4.56 -15.47
C ILE A 95 1.82 3.31 -16.33
N GLU A 96 0.55 3.02 -16.65
CA GLU A 96 0.16 1.86 -17.45
C GLU A 96 0.70 1.91 -18.90
N MET A 97 1.08 3.10 -19.39
CA MET A 97 1.68 3.31 -20.70
C MET A 97 2.90 2.40 -20.94
N ASP A 98 3.76 2.20 -19.93
CA ASP A 98 4.97 1.39 -20.07
C ASP A 98 4.66 -0.10 -20.29
N ALA A 99 3.55 -0.59 -19.74
CA ALA A 99 3.10 -1.99 -19.91
C ALA A 99 2.52 -2.29 -21.31
N LYS A 100 2.12 -1.27 -22.08
CA LYS A 100 1.59 -1.44 -23.44
C LYS A 100 2.72 -1.73 -24.45
N ARG A 101 2.41 -2.38 -25.58
CA ARG A 101 3.41 -2.71 -26.63
C ARG A 101 3.20 -2.02 -27.98
N ALA A 102 1.97 -1.67 -28.35
CA ALA A 102 1.73 -0.91 -29.58
C ALA A 102 1.79 0.61 -29.31
N PRO A 103 2.32 1.43 -30.23
CA PRO A 103 2.29 2.89 -30.13
C PRO A 103 0.88 3.45 -29.89
N GLN A 104 -0.13 2.97 -30.62
CA GLN A 104 -1.53 3.35 -30.40
C GLN A 104 -2.03 3.06 -28.97
N ASP A 105 -1.61 1.94 -28.35
CA ASP A 105 -2.02 1.59 -26.98
C ASP A 105 -1.35 2.53 -25.96
N LYS A 106 -0.12 2.99 -26.24
CA LYS A 106 0.58 4.00 -25.43
C LYS A 106 -0.09 5.37 -25.57
N LEU A 107 -0.46 5.79 -26.79
CA LEU A 107 -1.24 7.01 -27.05
C LEU A 107 -2.61 6.99 -26.35
N ALA A 108 -3.28 5.83 -26.33
CA ALA A 108 -4.54 5.66 -25.61
C ALA A 108 -4.39 5.83 -24.08
N CYS A 109 -3.26 5.40 -23.49
CA CYS A 109 -2.94 5.68 -22.10
C CYS A 109 -2.73 7.18 -21.82
N VAL A 110 -2.05 7.91 -22.71
CA VAL A 110 -1.87 9.37 -22.60
C VAL A 110 -3.21 10.11 -22.76
N SER A 111 -4.05 9.69 -23.69
CA SER A 111 -5.37 10.29 -23.92
C SER A 111 -6.30 10.07 -22.71
N LYS A 112 -6.33 8.86 -22.13
CA LYS A 112 -7.04 8.56 -20.87
C LYS A 112 -6.50 9.37 -19.69
N CYS A 113 -5.17 9.50 -19.57
CA CYS A 113 -4.56 10.35 -18.55
C CYS A 113 -5.07 11.79 -18.67
N SER A 114 -5.11 12.33 -19.88
CA SER A 114 -5.58 13.69 -20.14
C SER A 114 -7.08 13.84 -19.86
N GLN A 115 -7.90 12.87 -20.26
CA GLN A 115 -9.34 12.84 -19.95
C GLN A 115 -9.62 12.84 -18.44
N HIS A 116 -8.88 12.04 -17.64
CA HIS A 116 -8.99 12.08 -16.18
C HIS A 116 -8.53 13.42 -15.58
N VAL A 117 -7.55 14.12 -16.18
CA VAL A 117 -7.15 15.48 -15.75
C VAL A 117 -8.24 16.51 -16.06
N PHE A 118 -8.87 16.45 -17.24
CA PHE A 118 -10.02 17.32 -17.55
C PHE A 118 -11.22 17.01 -16.64
N GLU A 119 -11.47 15.74 -16.32
CA GLU A 119 -12.52 15.35 -15.36
C GLU A 119 -12.22 15.88 -13.95
N ALA A 120 -10.96 15.83 -13.49
CA ALA A 120 -10.54 16.43 -12.23
C ALA A 120 -10.76 17.95 -12.21
N LEU A 121 -10.29 18.66 -13.22
CA LEU A 121 -10.46 20.12 -13.33
C LEU A 121 -11.93 20.53 -13.43
N SER A 122 -12.76 19.75 -14.12
CA SER A 122 -14.22 19.95 -14.21
C SER A 122 -14.97 19.66 -12.89
N ARG A 123 -14.29 19.08 -11.89
CA ARG A 123 -14.81 18.86 -10.53
C ARG A 123 -14.29 19.88 -9.52
N SER A 124 -13.15 20.54 -9.78
CA SER A 124 -12.60 21.58 -8.91
C SER A 124 -13.04 23.00 -9.30
N ASN A 125 -13.18 23.28 -10.60
CA ASN A 125 -13.60 24.58 -11.13
C ASN A 125 -15.05 24.55 -11.63
N SER A 126 -15.74 25.70 -11.52
CA SER A 126 -17.07 25.91 -12.11
C SER A 126 -17.02 26.41 -13.57
N GLU A 127 -15.83 26.68 -14.10
CA GLU A 127 -15.59 27.15 -15.47
C GLU A 127 -14.82 26.07 -16.26
N PRO A 128 -14.96 26.02 -17.61
CA PRO A 128 -14.20 25.09 -18.44
C PRO A 128 -12.70 25.32 -18.29
N ALA A 129 -11.95 24.26 -17.99
CA ALA A 129 -10.50 24.32 -17.79
C ALA A 129 -9.77 24.91 -19.00
N ASN A 130 -8.93 25.92 -18.77
CA ASN A 130 -8.09 26.50 -19.80
C ASN A 130 -6.93 25.56 -20.17
N ALA A 131 -6.30 25.79 -21.32
CA ALA A 131 -5.15 25.01 -21.78
C ALA A 131 -3.97 25.09 -20.78
N ASP A 132 -3.79 26.24 -20.13
CA ASP A 132 -2.76 26.45 -19.12
C ASP A 132 -3.04 25.65 -17.83
N ASP A 133 -4.30 25.65 -17.35
CA ASP A 133 -4.72 24.83 -16.18
C ASP A 133 -4.45 23.34 -16.45
N PHE A 134 -4.81 22.88 -17.66
CA PHE A 134 -4.58 21.52 -18.11
C PHE A 134 -3.09 21.18 -18.17
N LEU A 135 -2.26 22.06 -18.74
CA LEU A 135 -0.82 21.82 -18.89
C LEU A 135 -0.11 21.80 -17.52
N SER A 136 -0.39 22.74 -16.63
CA SER A 136 0.13 22.73 -15.25
C SER A 136 -0.32 21.49 -14.47
N SER A 137 -1.57 21.05 -14.66
CA SER A 137 -2.08 19.81 -14.06
C SER A 137 -1.40 18.57 -14.62
N LEU A 138 -1.12 18.53 -15.93
CA LEU A 138 -0.40 17.43 -16.58
C LEU A 138 1.08 17.38 -16.14
N VAL A 139 1.73 18.53 -15.98
CA VAL A 139 3.06 18.65 -15.35
C VAL A 139 3.03 18.05 -13.94
N TYR A 140 2.07 18.46 -13.10
CA TYR A 140 1.91 17.92 -11.74
C TYR A 140 1.67 16.40 -11.75
N VAL A 141 0.87 15.88 -12.69
CA VAL A 141 0.65 14.44 -12.88
C VAL A 141 1.93 13.69 -13.20
N VAL A 142 2.70 14.14 -14.20
CA VAL A 142 3.96 13.49 -14.57
C VAL A 142 4.97 13.55 -13.42
N LEU A 143 5.01 14.67 -12.69
CA LEU A 143 5.93 14.90 -11.58
C LEU A 143 5.65 14.00 -10.37
N LYS A 144 4.38 13.76 -10.03
CA LYS A 144 3.99 12.90 -8.90
C LYS A 144 3.88 11.42 -9.27
N ALA A 145 3.51 11.09 -10.51
CA ALA A 145 3.45 9.70 -10.98
C ALA A 145 4.84 9.10 -11.26
N ASN A 146 5.81 9.93 -11.71
CA ASN A 146 7.16 9.51 -12.10
C ASN A 146 7.17 8.24 -12.98
N PRO A 147 6.43 8.23 -14.11
CA PRO A 147 6.14 7.01 -14.86
C PRO A 147 7.43 6.37 -15.41
N PRO A 148 7.55 5.03 -15.37
CA PRO A 148 8.78 4.35 -15.73
C PRO A 148 9.10 4.51 -17.23
N ARG A 149 10.39 4.72 -17.53
CA ARG A 149 10.94 4.81 -18.89
C ARG A 149 10.22 5.83 -19.78
N LEU A 150 9.86 6.99 -19.22
CA LEU A 150 9.05 8.01 -19.89
C LEU A 150 9.67 8.49 -21.22
N HIS A 151 10.98 8.72 -21.27
CA HIS A 151 11.69 9.14 -22.48
C HIS A 151 11.66 8.03 -23.55
N SER A 152 12.00 6.79 -23.19
CA SER A 152 11.90 5.65 -24.13
C SER A 152 10.48 5.47 -24.66
N ASN A 153 9.47 5.59 -23.80
CA ASN A 153 8.06 5.46 -24.19
C ASN A 153 7.62 6.54 -25.19
N MET A 154 7.99 7.80 -24.97
CA MET A 154 7.69 8.89 -25.89
C MET A 154 8.47 8.75 -27.20
N GLN A 155 9.77 8.45 -27.14
CA GLN A 155 10.60 8.21 -28.32
C GLN A 155 10.09 7.03 -29.16
N TYR A 156 9.64 5.95 -28.53
CA TYR A 156 9.03 4.80 -29.21
C TYR A 156 7.76 5.21 -29.98
N VAL A 157 6.87 6.01 -29.37
CA VAL A 157 5.68 6.54 -30.03
C VAL A 157 6.05 7.44 -31.22
N ILE A 158 7.02 8.35 -31.06
CA ILE A 158 7.50 9.24 -32.13
C ILE A 158 8.14 8.47 -33.31
N ARG A 159 8.89 7.41 -33.04
CA ARG A 159 9.65 6.64 -34.04
C ARG A 159 8.80 5.62 -34.81
N PHE A 160 7.77 5.07 -34.18
CA PHE A 160 7.05 3.90 -34.69
C PHE A 160 5.54 4.06 -34.83
N GLY A 161 4.94 5.08 -34.20
CA GLY A 161 3.52 5.36 -34.28
C GLY A 161 3.06 5.88 -35.64
N LEU A 162 1.80 5.61 -35.97
CA LEU A 162 1.15 6.09 -37.19
C LEU A 162 1.11 7.63 -37.26
N PRO A 163 1.61 8.26 -38.35
CA PRO A 163 1.65 9.72 -38.46
C PRO A 163 0.28 10.40 -38.30
N HIS A 164 -0.81 9.77 -38.74
CA HIS A 164 -2.16 10.34 -38.56
C HIS A 164 -2.63 10.33 -37.10
N SER A 165 -2.15 9.40 -36.25
CA SER A 165 -2.50 9.31 -34.83
C SER A 165 -1.69 10.27 -33.95
N LEU A 166 -0.50 10.69 -34.43
CA LEU A 166 0.35 11.69 -33.77
C LEU A 166 0.10 13.12 -34.27
N MET A 167 -0.20 13.31 -35.56
CA MET A 167 -0.29 14.63 -36.20
C MET A 167 -1.73 15.11 -36.44
N ALA A 168 -2.75 14.30 -36.11
CA ALA A 168 -4.15 14.69 -36.19
C ALA A 168 -4.97 14.11 -35.02
N GLY A 169 -6.10 14.75 -34.72
CA GLY A 169 -7.02 14.34 -33.65
C GLY A 169 -6.54 14.64 -32.23
N GLU A 170 -7.37 14.26 -31.26
CA GLU A 170 -7.17 14.52 -29.82
C GLU A 170 -5.88 13.89 -29.26
N SER A 171 -5.52 12.68 -29.70
CA SER A 171 -4.35 11.95 -29.19
C SER A 171 -3.03 12.65 -29.52
N GLY A 172 -2.93 13.28 -30.71
CA GLY A 172 -1.79 14.10 -31.08
C GLY A 172 -1.66 15.36 -30.22
N TYR A 173 -2.78 16.01 -29.89
CA TYR A 173 -2.80 17.15 -28.96
C TYR A 173 -2.36 16.75 -27.55
N TYR A 174 -2.89 15.67 -26.99
CA TYR A 174 -2.50 15.18 -25.66
C TYR A 174 -1.03 14.73 -25.61
N PHE A 175 -0.53 14.05 -26.64
CA PHE A 175 0.88 13.66 -26.74
C PHE A 175 1.83 14.87 -26.90
N THR A 176 1.39 15.91 -27.61
CA THR A 176 2.14 17.17 -27.71
C THR A 176 2.20 17.88 -26.35
N ASN A 177 1.10 17.94 -25.60
CA ASN A 177 1.09 18.52 -24.25
C ASN A 177 1.96 17.71 -23.26
N LEU A 178 1.96 16.38 -23.34
CA LEU A 178 2.89 15.53 -22.58
C LEU A 178 4.36 15.85 -22.93
N SER A 179 4.64 16.09 -24.21
CA SER A 179 5.99 16.48 -24.67
C SER A 179 6.41 17.85 -24.15
N CYS A 180 5.51 18.83 -24.12
CA CYS A 180 5.73 20.12 -23.47
C CYS A 180 5.96 19.97 -21.96
N ALA A 181 5.14 19.17 -21.27
CA ALA A 181 5.25 18.93 -19.82
C ALA A 181 6.59 18.30 -19.44
N VAL A 182 7.08 17.32 -20.20
CA VAL A 182 8.41 16.71 -19.97
C VAL A 182 9.54 17.70 -20.23
N ALA A 183 9.50 18.44 -21.34
CA ALA A 183 10.51 19.45 -21.65
C ALA A 183 10.53 20.61 -20.63
N PHE A 184 9.39 20.92 -20.02
CA PHE A 184 9.28 21.84 -18.88
C PHE A 184 9.95 21.25 -17.64
N ILE A 185 9.62 20.02 -17.23
CA ILE A 185 10.22 19.34 -16.05
C ILE A 185 11.74 19.19 -16.18
N GLU A 186 12.26 18.92 -17.37
CA GLU A 186 13.71 18.91 -17.64
C GLU A 186 14.35 20.26 -17.30
N LYS A 187 13.76 21.36 -17.79
CA LYS A 187 14.29 22.74 -17.71
C LYS A 187 13.85 23.55 -16.49
N LEU A 188 12.99 22.99 -15.64
CA LEU A 188 12.33 23.68 -14.53
C LEU A 188 13.31 24.38 -13.57
N ASP A 189 13.09 25.67 -13.34
CA ASP A 189 13.90 26.52 -12.47
C ASP A 189 13.05 27.18 -11.35
N GLY A 190 13.70 27.99 -10.50
CA GLY A 190 13.02 28.76 -9.45
C GLY A 190 11.96 29.74 -10.01
N PRO A 191 12.31 30.60 -10.99
CA PRO A 191 11.37 31.50 -11.65
C PRO A 191 10.10 30.82 -12.17
N ALA A 192 10.20 29.63 -12.78
CA ALA A 192 9.05 28.86 -13.26
C ALA A 192 8.09 28.38 -12.15
N LEU A 193 8.51 28.41 -10.88
CA LEU A 193 7.68 28.13 -9.70
C LEU A 193 7.39 29.40 -8.86
N SER A 194 7.72 30.60 -9.37
CA SER A 194 7.68 31.86 -8.62
C SER A 194 8.55 31.87 -7.34
N LEU A 195 9.64 31.10 -7.33
CA LEU A 195 10.61 31.02 -6.23
C LEU A 195 11.91 31.78 -6.56
N SER A 196 12.58 32.31 -5.53
CA SER A 196 13.96 32.78 -5.69
C SER A 196 14.92 31.62 -6.00
N PRO A 197 16.07 31.87 -6.66
CA PRO A 197 17.07 30.82 -6.92
C PRO A 197 17.60 30.21 -5.61
N GLU A 198 17.78 31.01 -4.56
CA GLU A 198 18.23 30.55 -3.24
C GLU A 198 17.21 29.61 -2.56
N GLU A 199 15.91 29.89 -2.71
CA GLU A 199 14.86 28.97 -2.26
C GLU A 199 14.88 27.66 -3.06
N PHE A 200 14.98 27.76 -4.38
CA PHE A 200 15.01 26.60 -5.27
C PHE A 200 16.22 25.69 -4.99
N GLU A 201 17.42 26.25 -4.85
CA GLU A 201 18.60 25.49 -4.42
C GLU A 201 18.44 24.90 -3.01
N GLY A 202 17.86 25.67 -2.07
CA GLY A 202 17.54 25.17 -0.73
C GLY A 202 16.62 23.93 -0.72
N TYR A 203 15.60 23.90 -1.59
CA TYR A 203 14.74 22.72 -1.78
C TYR A 203 15.48 21.57 -2.49
N MET A 204 16.24 21.87 -3.55
CA MET A 204 17.01 20.87 -4.33
C MET A 204 18.12 20.19 -3.51
N LEU A 205 18.73 20.91 -2.56
CA LEU A 205 19.72 20.39 -1.61
C LEU A 205 19.08 19.68 -0.39
N GLY A 206 17.74 19.66 -0.29
CA GLY A 206 17.03 19.10 0.87
C GLY A 206 17.19 19.90 2.17
N GLN A 207 17.73 21.11 2.10
CA GLN A 207 17.89 22.02 3.25
C GLN A 207 16.57 22.70 3.64
N ARG A 208 15.63 22.78 2.70
CA ARG A 208 14.25 23.23 2.92
C ARG A 208 13.30 22.12 2.52
N THR A 209 12.33 21.83 3.37
CA THR A 209 11.15 21.00 3.05
C THR A 209 9.91 21.90 3.00
N PRO A 210 9.00 21.73 2.03
CA PRO A 210 7.72 22.42 2.02
C PRO A 210 6.97 22.22 3.34
N CYS A 211 6.21 23.22 3.79
CA CYS A 211 5.53 23.17 5.08
C CYS A 211 4.56 21.97 5.24
N ALA A 212 3.96 21.51 4.13
CA ALA A 212 3.17 20.28 4.08
C ALA A 212 4.00 19.01 4.37
N LEU A 213 5.24 18.93 3.86
CA LEU A 213 6.16 17.82 4.13
C LEU A 213 6.70 17.85 5.56
N ASN A 214 7.00 19.03 6.13
CA ASN A 214 7.34 19.17 7.54
C ASN A 214 6.21 18.66 8.44
N ARG A 215 4.95 19.05 8.17
CA ARG A 215 3.78 18.54 8.92
C ARG A 215 3.64 17.01 8.79
N ARG A 216 3.99 16.44 7.63
CA ARG A 216 3.94 14.99 7.38
C ARG A 216 5.05 14.23 8.10
N GLN A 217 6.28 14.76 8.13
CA GLN A 217 7.40 14.22 8.90
C GLN A 217 7.16 14.33 10.41
N GLN A 218 6.61 15.45 10.88
CA GLN A 218 6.25 15.64 12.28
C GLN A 218 5.16 14.64 12.71
N VAL A 219 4.08 14.47 11.94
CA VAL A 219 3.07 13.43 12.20
C VAL A 219 3.67 12.02 12.22
N ILE A 220 4.67 11.70 11.38
CA ILE A 220 5.37 10.42 11.42
C ILE A 220 6.16 10.26 12.74
N SER A 221 6.90 11.30 13.15
CA SER A 221 7.63 11.33 14.43
C SER A 221 6.68 11.18 15.63
N ASP A 222 5.59 11.95 15.66
CA ASP A 222 4.56 11.90 16.70
C ASP A 222 3.91 10.51 16.77
N THR A 223 3.68 9.87 15.62
CA THR A 223 3.15 8.50 15.54
C THR A 223 4.17 7.46 16.03
N GLN A 224 5.47 7.63 15.74
CA GLN A 224 6.53 6.77 16.27
C GLN A 224 6.62 6.87 17.80
N ASN A 225 6.65 8.08 18.34
CA ASN A 225 6.65 8.34 19.79
C ASN A 225 5.42 7.71 20.48
N LEU A 226 4.24 7.80 19.86
CA LEU A 226 3.01 7.17 20.36
C LEU A 226 3.09 5.63 20.35
N LEU A 227 3.68 5.03 19.31
CA LEU A 227 3.86 3.59 19.22
C LEU A 227 4.86 3.07 20.27
N GLU A 228 5.91 3.82 20.59
CA GLU A 228 6.85 3.47 21.66
C GLU A 228 6.22 3.54 23.06
N ASP A 229 5.41 4.57 23.35
CA ASP A 229 4.65 4.64 24.61
C ASP A 229 3.62 3.50 24.71
N LEU A 230 2.87 3.21 23.63
CA LEU A 230 1.94 2.07 23.60
C LEU A 230 2.66 0.74 23.83
N LYS A 231 3.83 0.51 23.21
CA LYS A 231 4.66 -0.68 23.45
C LYS A 231 5.15 -0.75 24.90
N GLY A 232 5.64 0.36 25.46
CA GLY A 232 6.08 0.44 26.85
C GLY A 232 4.95 0.30 27.88
N ARG A 233 3.69 0.54 27.49
CA ARG A 233 2.50 0.23 28.29
C ARG A 233 2.13 -1.26 28.19
N GLN A 234 2.19 -1.83 26.99
CA GLN A 234 1.94 -3.26 26.78
C GLN A 234 2.92 -4.12 27.60
N GLU A 235 4.22 -3.84 27.52
CA GLU A 235 5.25 -4.58 28.28
C GLU A 235 5.04 -4.52 29.80
N LYS A 236 4.54 -3.38 30.34
CA LYS A 236 4.18 -3.25 31.76
C LYS A 236 2.91 -4.02 32.13
N LEU A 237 1.95 -4.11 31.22
CA LEU A 237 0.72 -4.88 31.42
C LEU A 237 1.02 -6.38 31.40
N ASP A 238 1.86 -6.83 30.47
CA ASP A 238 2.32 -8.22 30.37
C ASP A 238 3.12 -8.62 31.62
N GLN A 239 4.07 -7.78 32.07
CA GLN A 239 4.79 -7.98 33.35
C GLN A 239 3.84 -8.02 34.56
N GLY A 240 2.78 -7.21 34.57
CA GLY A 240 1.74 -7.25 35.61
C GLY A 240 0.93 -8.54 35.58
N MET A 241 0.59 -9.04 34.39
CA MET A 241 -0.10 -10.31 34.17
C MET A 241 0.74 -11.50 34.64
N ASP A 242 2.03 -11.54 34.30
CA ASP A 242 2.98 -12.56 34.74
C ASP A 242 3.20 -12.53 36.26
N ALA A 243 3.32 -11.33 36.86
CA ALA A 243 3.45 -11.18 38.31
C ALA A 243 2.19 -11.65 39.05
N LEU A 244 0.99 -11.36 38.52
CA LEU A 244 -0.28 -11.83 39.07
C LEU A 244 -0.40 -13.36 38.95
N ASN A 245 -0.05 -13.93 37.79
CA ASN A 245 -0.04 -15.38 37.56
C ASN A 245 0.94 -16.09 38.52
N ALA A 246 2.14 -15.55 38.72
CA ALA A 246 3.12 -16.08 39.67
C ALA A 246 2.64 -16.01 41.13
N GLN A 247 1.89 -14.97 41.52
CA GLN A 247 1.23 -14.90 42.84
C GLN A 247 0.11 -15.93 42.96
N LEU A 248 -0.73 -16.09 41.93
CA LEU A 248 -1.82 -17.05 41.90
C LEU A 248 -1.29 -18.50 42.03
N GLN A 249 -0.23 -18.86 41.30
CA GLN A 249 0.41 -20.18 41.39
C GLN A 249 0.96 -20.45 42.80
N LYS A 250 1.60 -19.46 43.44
CA LYS A 250 2.06 -19.59 44.83
C LYS A 250 0.91 -19.77 45.82
N TRP A 251 -0.17 -19.00 45.68
CA TRP A 251 -1.36 -19.14 46.51
C TRP A 251 -2.04 -20.52 46.34
N VAL A 252 -2.12 -21.02 45.10
CA VAL A 252 -2.62 -22.37 44.82
C VAL A 252 -1.75 -23.44 45.50
N GLN A 253 -0.41 -23.31 45.45
CA GLN A 253 0.50 -24.25 46.14
C GLN A 253 0.35 -24.19 47.67
N GLU A 254 0.25 -22.99 48.26
CA GLU A 254 0.03 -22.80 49.69
C GLU A 254 -1.28 -23.46 50.16
N VAL A 255 -2.38 -23.24 49.44
CA VAL A 255 -3.69 -23.85 49.74
C VAL A 255 -3.65 -25.38 49.63
N HIS A 256 -2.94 -25.95 48.64
CA HIS A 256 -2.74 -27.39 48.56
C HIS A 256 -1.90 -27.92 49.73
N SER A 257 -0.84 -27.22 50.11
CA SER A 257 0.03 -27.62 51.23
C SER A 257 -0.76 -27.66 52.55
N GLN A 258 -1.54 -26.61 52.85
CA GLN A 258 -2.37 -26.58 54.07
C GLN A 258 -3.49 -27.63 54.03
N LEU A 259 -4.05 -27.93 52.85
CA LEU A 259 -5.06 -28.97 52.69
C LEU A 259 -4.48 -30.37 52.94
N ASP A 260 -3.32 -30.69 52.38
CA ASP A 260 -2.66 -31.99 52.58
C ASP A 260 -2.07 -32.13 54.00
N GLU A 261 -1.63 -31.03 54.64
CA GLU A 261 -1.24 -31.04 56.05
C GLU A 261 -2.46 -31.29 56.97
N THR A 262 -3.57 -30.57 56.76
CA THR A 262 -4.82 -30.79 57.50
C THR A 262 -5.34 -32.21 57.31
N ARG A 263 -5.27 -32.73 56.08
CA ARG A 263 -5.62 -34.12 55.73
C ARG A 263 -4.70 -35.14 56.41
N SER A 264 -3.40 -34.84 56.53
CA SER A 264 -2.43 -35.70 57.23
C SER A 264 -2.69 -35.73 58.73
N GLN A 265 -3.00 -34.58 59.34
CA GLN A 265 -3.43 -34.49 60.74
C GLN A 265 -4.74 -35.28 60.98
N PHE A 266 -5.72 -35.16 60.07
CA PHE A 266 -6.96 -35.94 60.13
C PHE A 266 -6.72 -37.46 60.03
N VAL A 267 -5.85 -37.90 59.13
CA VAL A 267 -5.47 -39.32 59.00
C VAL A 267 -4.71 -39.83 60.23
N LEU A 268 -3.89 -39.00 60.87
CA LEU A 268 -3.24 -39.34 62.15
C LEU A 268 -4.25 -39.48 63.28
N ALA A 269 -5.15 -38.51 63.46
CA ALA A 269 -6.22 -38.57 64.46
C ALA A 269 -7.15 -39.78 64.22
N GLN A 270 -7.50 -40.09 62.96
CA GLN A 270 -8.29 -41.27 62.62
C GLN A 270 -7.56 -42.58 62.94
N LYS A 271 -6.23 -42.63 62.78
CA LYS A 271 -5.41 -43.77 63.20
C LYS A 271 -5.34 -43.90 64.71
N GLU A 272 -5.17 -42.80 65.46
CA GLU A 272 -5.21 -42.83 66.93
C GLU A 272 -6.57 -43.30 67.46
N ILE A 273 -7.69 -42.80 66.90
CA ILE A 273 -9.04 -43.27 67.26
C ILE A 273 -9.21 -44.76 66.96
N THR A 274 -8.65 -45.25 65.85
CA THR A 274 -8.73 -46.68 65.49
C THR A 274 -7.86 -47.54 66.41
N ALA A 275 -6.63 -47.11 66.70
CA ALA A 275 -5.73 -47.80 67.63
C ALA A 275 -6.26 -47.80 69.07
N GLN A 276 -6.86 -46.69 69.53
CA GLN A 276 -7.56 -46.65 70.83
C GLN A 276 -8.73 -47.62 70.86
N LYS A 277 -9.47 -47.78 69.75
CA LYS A 277 -10.55 -48.76 69.64
C LYS A 277 -10.03 -50.20 69.69
N GLU A 278 -8.93 -50.51 69.01
CA GLU A 278 -8.26 -51.83 69.09
C GLU A 278 -7.74 -52.12 70.50
N VAL A 279 -7.18 -51.12 71.19
CA VAL A 279 -6.77 -51.23 72.61
C VAL A 279 -7.96 -51.47 73.53
N LEU A 280 -9.11 -50.81 73.31
CA LEU A 280 -10.34 -51.09 74.07
C LEU A 280 -10.82 -52.54 73.87
N LEU A 281 -10.85 -53.03 72.63
CA LEU A 281 -11.19 -54.44 72.35
C LEU A 281 -10.24 -55.39 73.09
N SER A 282 -8.93 -55.15 73.05
CA SER A 282 -7.94 -55.98 73.76
C SER A 282 -8.04 -55.94 75.30
N THR A 283 -8.75 -54.96 75.86
CA THR A 283 -8.98 -54.84 77.31
C THR A 283 -10.38 -55.30 77.76
N GLN A 284 -11.32 -55.51 76.84
CA GLN A 284 -12.60 -56.19 77.15
C GLN A 284 -12.45 -57.73 77.16
N ASP A 285 -11.63 -58.30 76.27
CA ASP A 285 -11.36 -59.76 76.19
C ASP A 285 -10.80 -60.38 77.49
N ASN A 286 -10.31 -59.56 78.44
CA ASN A 286 -9.81 -60.02 79.73
C ASN A 286 -10.84 -59.95 80.88
N LYS A 287 -12.14 -59.71 80.60
CA LYS A 287 -13.17 -59.60 81.66
C LYS A 287 -14.52 -60.25 81.41
N GLU A 288 -14.87 -60.68 80.20
CA GLU A 288 -16.22 -61.19 79.89
C GLU A 288 -16.28 -62.69 79.50
N GLU A 289 -15.21 -63.47 79.74
CA GLU A 289 -15.27 -64.94 79.72
C GLU A 289 -15.93 -65.50 81.01
N SER A 290 -17.16 -65.05 81.27
CA SER A 290 -18.14 -65.54 82.25
C SER A 290 -19.52 -64.98 81.87
N VAL A 291 -20.17 -65.52 80.83
CA VAL A 291 -21.11 -66.65 80.93
C VAL A 291 -22.29 -66.28 81.85
N LEU A 292 -23.53 -66.01 81.42
CA LEU A 292 -24.24 -66.07 80.12
C LEU A 292 -25.35 -64.96 80.13
N VAL A 293 -26.31 -64.76 79.20
CA VAL A 293 -27.06 -65.68 78.33
C VAL A 293 -27.70 -65.02 77.09
N LEU A 294 -28.11 -65.89 76.15
CA LEU A 294 -28.94 -65.83 74.93
C LEU A 294 -29.99 -64.69 74.72
N GLU A 295 -30.12 -64.29 73.44
CA GLU A 295 -31.34 -64.29 72.57
C GLU A 295 -32.66 -63.65 73.09
N ASP A 296 -33.41 -62.81 72.35
CA ASP A 296 -33.37 -62.34 70.94
C ASP A 296 -33.99 -60.90 70.85
N GLN A 297 -34.57 -60.28 69.80
CA GLN A 297 -35.07 -60.67 68.47
C GLN A 297 -35.16 -59.46 67.48
N ASP A 298 -35.42 -59.79 66.20
CA ASP A 298 -35.95 -58.98 65.09
C ASP A 298 -36.95 -57.85 65.48
N GLY A 299 -37.04 -56.69 64.81
CA GLY A 299 -36.25 -56.14 63.69
C GLY A 299 -37.08 -55.18 62.80
N GLY A 300 -36.46 -54.69 61.71
CA GLY A 300 -37.16 -54.12 60.55
C GLY A 300 -37.39 -52.60 60.47
N LEU A 301 -37.25 -52.09 59.23
CA LEU A 301 -37.83 -50.85 58.65
C LEU A 301 -37.31 -49.49 59.16
N ARG A 302 -37.28 -48.41 58.37
CA ARG A 302 -37.02 -48.15 56.92
C ARG A 302 -37.33 -46.66 56.67
N GLU A 303 -36.60 -46.00 55.77
CA GLU A 303 -37.07 -44.81 55.02
C GLU A 303 -37.43 -43.56 55.88
N THR A 304 -37.62 -42.34 55.38
CA THR A 304 -37.49 -41.73 54.03
C THR A 304 -37.01 -40.27 54.19
N GLY A 305 -36.55 -39.63 53.10
CA GLY A 305 -36.32 -38.18 53.08
C GLY A 305 -35.54 -37.76 51.84
N CYS A 306 -36.26 -37.29 50.81
CA CYS A 306 -35.72 -36.91 49.51
C CYS A 306 -34.94 -35.59 49.54
#